data_AF-A0A1B6H389-F1
#
_entry.id   AF-A0A1B6H389-F1
#
_cell.length_a   1.000
_cell.length_b   1.000
_cell.length_c   1.000
_cell.angle_alpha   90.00
_cell.angle_beta   90.00
_cell.angle_gamma   90.00
#
_symmetry.space_group_name_H-M   'P 1'
#
loop_
_entity.id
_entity.type
_entity.pdbx_description
1 polymer ?
#
loop_
_entity_poly.entity_id
_entity_poly.type
_entity_poly.pdbx_seq_one_letter_code
_entity_poly.pdbx_strand_id
1 'polypeptide(L)'
;MKLVSNKNNTAALKISIAAEFSLKQLEIEFVEKPLSEGCLKRLPLLEVSPGDILFSTNAASYFLYPPPESLEVAVDNWLDWEAVHLQPSILRCIDSKGIFSEPLQSNLTLLDNALKKSKSLIKDEISVADIVIWSTTFPLFTEEKFKPQLIDLKALGEWFSTLQKLPQVQASLDKLKPAGGMVSIQSISSTTWYPSSQPLSSSVSEISNKEPAVKESELEEVKQYWKVGERPKPKPVVVPVLPKAGEKNVLVTSALPYVNNVPHLGNIIGCVLSADVFARYSRLRNWNTLYISGTDEYGTATETKALEEKLTPRQICDKYFEIHRDIYAWFNIQFDLFGRTTTPQQTEIVQDLFLGCHKNGYTSTQYMDQLLCKNCDRFLADRFVEGTCPKCGYEDARGDQCDKCGQLINATELIKARCKVCGKTPVVQQSQQIFLDLPKIAPRLQTWVNQTSSGWTQNAEMITKSWLKEGLKPRCITRDLKWGIPVPLKGFEQKVFYVWFDAPIGYISMTKCYTDQWKQWWQPNPQTEVEYSMFMAKDNVPFH
;
A
#
# COMPACT_ATOMS: atom_id res chain seq x y z
N MET A 1 -35.10 9.36 9.03
CA MET A 1 -33.87 8.63 8.63
C MET A 1 -34.26 7.18 8.37
N LYS A 2 -33.50 6.46 7.55
CA LYS A 2 -33.82 5.09 7.16
C LYS A 2 -32.69 4.14 7.51
N LEU A 3 -33.01 3.08 8.24
CA LEU A 3 -32.09 2.00 8.59
C LEU A 3 -32.35 0.81 7.66
N VAL A 4 -31.40 0.52 6.80
CA VAL A 4 -31.44 -0.66 5.92
C VAL A 4 -30.63 -1.76 6.56
N SER A 5 -31.24 -2.92 6.81
CA SER A 5 -30.58 -4.06 7.47
C SER A 5 -31.06 -5.39 6.89
N ASN A 6 -30.44 -6.49 7.29
CA ASN A 6 -30.93 -7.85 7.04
C ASN A 6 -31.48 -8.49 8.32
N LYS A 7 -32.31 -9.52 8.18
CA LYS A 7 -32.88 -10.24 9.33
C LYS A 7 -31.76 -10.78 10.23
N ASN A 8 -31.97 -10.72 11.54
CA ASN A 8 -31.05 -11.19 12.59
C ASN A 8 -29.73 -10.42 12.74
N ASN A 9 -29.55 -9.27 12.08
CA ASN A 9 -28.34 -8.48 12.24
C ASN A 9 -28.38 -7.65 13.53
N THR A 10 -27.69 -8.13 14.56
CA THR A 10 -27.67 -7.46 15.87
C THR A 10 -26.94 -6.12 15.86
N ALA A 11 -26.09 -5.85 14.87
CA ALA A 11 -25.46 -4.54 14.75
C ALA A 11 -26.49 -3.43 14.43
N ALA A 12 -27.68 -3.79 13.92
CA ALA A 12 -28.79 -2.85 13.76
C ALA A 12 -29.34 -2.34 15.11
N LEU A 13 -29.17 -3.11 16.20
CA LEU A 13 -29.56 -2.67 17.55
C LEU A 13 -28.78 -1.42 17.96
N LYS A 14 -27.49 -1.32 17.58
CA LYS A 14 -26.65 -0.15 17.90
C LYS A 14 -27.33 1.15 17.43
N ILE A 15 -27.74 1.15 16.16
CA ILE A 15 -28.35 2.29 15.48
C ILE A 15 -29.78 2.52 15.99
N SER A 16 -30.58 1.46 16.10
CA SER A 16 -31.98 1.56 16.54
C SER A 16 -32.07 2.09 17.97
N ILE A 17 -31.27 1.55 18.90
CA ILE A 17 -31.29 1.97 20.30
C ILE A 17 -30.81 3.43 20.41
N ALA A 18 -29.76 3.82 19.70
CA ALA A 18 -29.30 5.22 19.67
C ALA A 18 -30.39 6.18 19.13
N ALA A 19 -31.18 5.75 18.14
CA ALA A 19 -32.32 6.53 17.65
C ALA A 19 -33.42 6.68 18.72
N GLU A 20 -33.74 5.61 19.47
CA GLU A 20 -34.71 5.66 20.57
C GLU A 20 -34.28 6.59 21.71
N PHE A 21 -33.01 6.54 22.11
CA PHE A 21 -32.45 7.43 23.14
C PHE A 21 -32.47 8.91 22.71
N SER A 22 -32.32 9.17 21.41
CA SER A 22 -32.37 10.52 20.85
C SER A 22 -33.76 10.97 20.39
N LEU A 23 -34.80 10.14 20.59
CA LEU A 23 -36.17 10.35 20.11
C LEU A 23 -36.26 10.64 18.59
N LYS A 24 -35.30 10.12 17.81
CA LYS A 24 -35.26 10.28 16.35
C LYS A 24 -36.09 9.19 15.68
N GLN A 25 -36.96 9.58 14.75
CA GLN A 25 -37.75 8.62 13.97
C GLN A 25 -36.89 7.89 12.93
N LEU A 26 -36.91 6.57 13.02
CA LEU A 26 -36.15 5.66 12.17
C LEU A 26 -37.09 4.67 11.47
N GLU A 27 -37.16 4.74 10.15
CA GLU A 27 -37.83 3.73 9.32
C GLU A 27 -36.88 2.56 9.10
N ILE A 28 -37.33 1.32 9.28
CA ILE A 28 -36.50 0.13 9.16
C ILE A 28 -36.91 -0.65 7.92
N GLU A 29 -35.98 -0.86 7.00
CA GLU A 29 -36.16 -1.70 5.82
C GLU A 29 -35.30 -2.96 5.94
N PHE A 30 -35.92 -4.12 5.72
CA PHE A 30 -35.20 -5.39 5.67
C PHE A 30 -34.97 -5.83 4.22
N VAL A 31 -33.70 -6.01 3.86
CA VAL A 31 -33.27 -6.46 2.53
C VAL A 31 -32.48 -7.77 2.63
N GLU A 32 -32.57 -8.62 1.59
CA GLU A 32 -31.81 -9.87 1.52
C GLU A 32 -30.36 -9.65 1.11
N LYS A 33 -30.09 -8.59 0.34
CA LYS A 33 -28.76 -8.23 -0.16
C LYS A 33 -28.54 -6.72 -0.05
N PRO A 34 -27.27 -6.27 0.13
CA PRO A 34 -26.93 -4.86 0.11
C PRO A 34 -27.39 -4.20 -1.21
N LEU A 35 -27.82 -2.94 -1.13
CA LEU A 35 -28.21 -2.14 -2.30
C LEU A 35 -27.06 -2.11 -3.32
N SER A 36 -27.39 -2.24 -4.62
CA SER A 36 -26.42 -2.45 -5.70
C SER A 36 -25.57 -1.22 -6.03
N GLU A 37 -25.92 -0.06 -5.50
CA GLU A 37 -25.24 1.23 -5.72
C GLU A 37 -24.65 1.74 -4.40
N GLY A 38 -23.32 1.77 -4.28
CA GLY A 38 -22.63 2.28 -3.08
C GLY A 38 -21.32 1.56 -2.74
N CYS A 39 -20.41 2.26 -2.04
CA CYS A 39 -19.00 1.91 -1.90
C CYS A 39 -18.71 0.64 -1.07
N LEU A 40 -19.63 0.17 -0.24
CA LEU A 40 -19.40 -1.03 0.58
C LEU A 40 -20.69 -1.83 0.73
N LYS A 41 -20.74 -3.00 0.09
CA LYS A 41 -21.87 -3.95 0.08
C LYS A 41 -22.08 -4.61 1.45
N ARG A 42 -22.34 -3.85 2.52
CA ARG A 42 -22.50 -4.35 3.90
C ARG A 42 -23.70 -3.71 4.58
N LEU A 43 -24.32 -4.44 5.51
CA LEU A 43 -25.48 -4.03 6.29
C LEU A 43 -25.14 -4.15 7.79
N PRO A 44 -25.67 -3.29 8.67
CA PRO A 44 -26.71 -2.29 8.39
C PRO A 44 -26.15 -0.95 7.89
N LEU A 45 -27.00 -0.16 7.25
CA LEU A 45 -26.72 1.17 6.73
C LEU A 45 -27.72 2.17 7.32
N LEU A 46 -27.25 3.36 7.72
CA LEU A 46 -28.11 4.48 8.11
C LEU A 46 -28.09 5.54 7.01
N GLU A 47 -29.21 5.71 6.31
CA GLU A 47 -29.43 6.82 5.40
C GLU A 47 -29.99 8.02 6.18
N VAL A 48 -29.17 9.07 6.26
CA VAL A 48 -29.49 10.30 6.99
C VAL A 48 -30.27 11.26 6.10
N SER A 49 -29.88 11.34 4.82
CA SER A 49 -30.53 12.12 3.76
C SER A 49 -30.35 11.37 2.42
N PRO A 50 -31.13 11.67 1.35
CA PRO A 50 -30.99 11.01 0.05
C PRO A 50 -29.55 11.08 -0.48
N GLY A 51 -28.84 9.95 -0.47
CA GLY A 51 -27.43 9.84 -0.90
C GLY A 51 -26.39 9.95 0.23
N ASP A 52 -26.77 10.40 1.44
CA ASP A 52 -25.90 10.48 2.62
C ASP A 52 -26.06 9.23 3.50
N ILE A 53 -25.13 8.29 3.34
CA ILE A 53 -25.19 6.97 3.98
C ILE A 53 -24.02 6.78 4.95
N LEU A 54 -24.36 6.51 6.22
CA LEU A 54 -23.41 6.05 7.23
C LEU A 54 -23.40 4.52 7.27
N PHE A 55 -22.26 3.93 6.95
CA PHE A 55 -22.06 2.48 6.92
C PHE A 55 -21.41 1.91 8.19
N SER A 56 -20.76 2.75 8.99
CA SER A 56 -20.17 2.34 10.26
C SER A 56 -21.23 2.42 11.35
N THR A 57 -21.50 1.30 12.02
CA THR A 57 -22.53 1.26 13.07
C THR A 57 -22.15 2.10 14.28
N ASN A 58 -20.86 2.20 14.61
CA ASN A 58 -20.38 3.06 15.69
C ASN A 58 -20.54 4.54 15.30
N ALA A 59 -20.15 4.93 14.09
CA ALA A 59 -20.31 6.30 13.61
C ALA A 59 -21.79 6.71 13.47
N ALA A 60 -22.65 5.80 12.97
CA ALA A 60 -24.09 6.01 12.87
C ALA A 60 -24.72 6.17 14.26
N SER A 61 -24.34 5.34 15.23
CA SER A 61 -24.84 5.45 16.60
C SER A 61 -24.37 6.75 17.27
N TYR A 62 -23.12 7.13 17.08
CA TYR A 62 -22.55 8.39 17.57
C TYR A 62 -23.28 9.59 16.96
N PHE A 63 -23.54 9.58 15.65
CA PHE A 63 -24.31 10.63 14.97
C PHE A 63 -25.75 10.75 15.51
N LEU A 64 -26.38 9.63 15.85
CA LEU A 64 -27.73 9.63 16.39
C LEU A 64 -27.79 10.15 17.83
N TYR A 65 -26.88 9.68 18.68
CA TYR A 65 -26.82 10.00 20.11
C TYR A 65 -25.40 10.47 20.49
N PRO A 66 -25.01 11.69 20.09
CA PRO A 66 -23.66 12.19 20.35
C PRO A 66 -23.47 12.46 21.85
N PRO A 67 -22.28 12.18 22.41
CA PRO A 67 -21.99 12.51 23.79
C PRO A 67 -21.78 14.03 23.97
N PRO A 68 -21.91 14.55 25.21
CA PRO A 68 -21.44 15.90 25.53
C PRO A 68 -19.93 16.03 25.28
N GLU A 69 -19.46 17.22 24.89
CA GLU A 69 -18.05 17.52 24.56
C GLU A 69 -17.06 17.04 25.65
N SER A 70 -17.45 17.16 26.92
CA SER A 70 -16.63 16.72 28.06
C SER A 70 -16.39 15.19 28.16
N LEU A 71 -17.16 14.39 27.41
CA LEU A 71 -17.14 12.92 27.42
C LEU A 71 -16.72 12.30 26.08
N GLU A 72 -16.50 13.11 25.03
CA GLU A 72 -16.18 12.62 23.67
C GLU A 72 -15.00 11.63 23.68
N VAL A 73 -13.87 12.04 24.28
CA VAL A 73 -12.66 11.20 24.35
C VAL A 73 -12.92 9.86 25.06
N ALA A 74 -13.73 9.87 26.12
CA ALA A 74 -14.04 8.65 26.86
C ALA A 74 -14.94 7.71 26.05
N VAL A 75 -15.89 8.27 25.30
CA VAL A 75 -16.75 7.51 24.39
C VAL A 75 -15.95 6.93 23.23
N ASP A 76 -15.11 7.74 22.59
CA ASP A 76 -14.30 7.31 21.45
C ASP A 76 -13.39 6.14 21.81
N ASN A 77 -12.74 6.20 22.97
CA ASN A 77 -11.91 5.09 23.47
C ASN A 77 -12.69 3.77 23.60
N TRP A 78 -13.94 3.82 24.06
CA TRP A 78 -14.79 2.63 24.17
C TRP A 78 -15.30 2.13 22.81
N LEU A 79 -15.66 3.04 21.90
CA LEU A 79 -16.10 2.68 20.55
C LEU A 79 -14.96 2.07 19.73
N ASP A 80 -13.75 2.62 19.85
CA ASP A 80 -12.55 2.09 19.23
C ASP A 80 -12.18 0.73 19.82
N TRP A 81 -12.17 0.62 21.16
CA TRP A 81 -11.90 -0.66 21.83
C TRP A 81 -12.91 -1.74 21.42
N GLU A 82 -14.19 -1.38 21.31
CA GLU A 82 -15.23 -2.30 20.88
C GLU A 82 -14.99 -2.81 19.45
N ALA A 83 -14.65 -1.93 18.52
CA ALA A 83 -14.43 -2.27 17.12
C ALA A 83 -13.13 -3.07 16.89
N VAL A 84 -12.06 -2.76 17.64
CA VAL A 84 -10.73 -3.33 17.44
C VAL A 84 -10.51 -4.60 18.28
N HIS A 85 -11.11 -4.70 19.47
CA HIS A 85 -10.87 -5.81 20.40
C HIS A 85 -12.11 -6.66 20.65
N LEU A 86 -13.25 -6.06 21.03
CA LEU A 86 -14.41 -6.82 21.46
C LEU A 86 -15.06 -7.59 20.30
N GLN A 87 -15.44 -6.93 19.20
CA GLN A 87 -16.09 -7.62 18.07
C GLN A 87 -15.24 -8.77 17.51
N PRO A 88 -13.93 -8.58 17.22
CA PRO A 88 -13.12 -9.67 16.69
C PRO A 88 -12.98 -10.84 17.67
N SER A 89 -12.96 -10.57 18.98
CA SER A 89 -12.89 -11.63 20.00
C SER A 89 -14.19 -12.45 20.10
N ILE A 90 -15.36 -11.81 19.92
CA ILE A 90 -16.66 -12.49 19.88
C ILE A 90 -16.78 -13.38 18.64
N LEU A 91 -16.27 -12.94 17.49
CA LEU A 91 -16.31 -13.75 16.26
C LEU A 91 -15.57 -15.08 16.38
N ARG A 92 -14.55 -15.16 17.25
CA ARG A 92 -13.83 -16.42 17.51
C ARG A 92 -14.72 -17.50 18.13
N CYS A 93 -15.87 -17.14 18.71
CA CYS A 93 -16.86 -18.12 19.17
C CYS A 93 -17.40 -19.01 18.04
N ILE A 94 -17.35 -18.54 16.78
CA ILE A 94 -17.71 -19.33 15.61
C ILE A 94 -16.76 -20.51 15.45
N ASP A 95 -15.45 -20.24 15.48
CA ASP A 95 -14.40 -21.24 15.28
C ASP A 95 -14.31 -22.20 16.47
N SER A 96 -14.52 -21.69 17.69
CA SER A 96 -14.44 -22.47 18.93
C SER A 96 -15.74 -23.18 19.32
N LYS A 97 -16.75 -23.21 18.44
CA LYS A 97 -18.06 -23.85 18.68
C LYS A 97 -18.75 -23.41 19.98
N GLY A 98 -18.60 -22.13 20.34
CA GLY A 98 -19.24 -21.54 21.51
C GLY A 98 -18.44 -21.59 22.82
N ILE A 99 -17.14 -21.90 22.76
CA ILE A 99 -16.23 -21.79 23.91
C ILE A 99 -15.53 -20.42 23.86
N PHE A 100 -15.47 -19.68 24.96
CA PHE A 100 -14.80 -18.39 25.01
C PHE A 100 -13.29 -18.57 24.87
N SER A 101 -12.72 -17.88 23.88
CA SER A 101 -11.27 -17.80 23.72
C SER A 101 -10.66 -16.92 24.82
N GLU A 102 -9.39 -17.12 25.14
CA GLU A 102 -8.66 -16.30 26.12
C GLU A 102 -8.82 -14.78 25.84
N PRO A 103 -8.68 -14.27 24.59
CA PRO A 103 -8.90 -12.85 24.32
C PRO A 103 -10.32 -12.36 24.59
N LEU A 104 -11.34 -13.19 24.32
CA LEU A 104 -12.72 -12.83 24.64
C LEU A 104 -12.91 -12.77 26.17
N GLN A 105 -12.38 -13.75 26.90
CA GLN A 105 -12.46 -13.78 28.35
C GLN A 105 -11.74 -12.57 28.99
N SER A 106 -10.57 -12.19 28.48
CA SER A 106 -9.85 -10.97 28.91
C SER A 106 -10.66 -9.71 28.63
N ASN A 107 -11.25 -9.56 27.43
CA ASN A 107 -12.07 -8.40 27.08
C ASN A 107 -13.33 -8.29 27.95
N LEU A 108 -14.01 -9.41 28.21
CA LEU A 108 -15.19 -9.44 29.07
C LEU A 108 -14.83 -9.13 30.53
N THR A 109 -13.66 -9.58 31.00
CA THR A 109 -13.15 -9.27 32.34
C THR A 109 -12.80 -7.79 32.48
N LEU A 110 -12.20 -7.18 31.44
CA LEU A 110 -11.94 -5.74 31.40
C LEU A 110 -13.25 -4.96 31.51
N LEU A 111 -14.27 -5.36 30.74
CA LEU A 111 -15.58 -4.73 30.75
C LEU A 111 -16.28 -4.87 32.11
N ASP A 112 -16.27 -6.06 32.72
CA ASP A 112 -16.81 -6.30 34.07
C ASP A 112 -16.10 -5.42 35.12
N ASN A 113 -14.78 -5.28 35.04
CA ASN A 113 -14.01 -4.43 35.96
C ASN A 113 -14.29 -2.93 35.78
N ALA A 114 -14.58 -2.48 34.56
CA ALA A 114 -15.02 -1.11 34.34
C ALA A 114 -16.39 -0.85 34.98
N LEU A 115 -17.31 -1.80 34.83
CA LEU A 115 -18.69 -1.72 35.36
C LEU A 115 -18.77 -1.90 36.88
N LYS A 116 -17.75 -2.45 37.55
CA LYS A 116 -17.69 -2.44 39.02
C LYS A 116 -17.62 -1.05 39.63
N LYS A 117 -17.18 -0.05 38.85
CA LYS A 117 -16.90 1.31 39.34
C LYS A 117 -18.06 2.27 39.17
N SER A 118 -19.02 1.97 38.29
CA SER A 118 -20.10 2.87 37.91
C SER A 118 -21.28 2.09 37.33
N LYS A 119 -22.47 2.67 37.37
CA LYS A 119 -23.69 2.05 36.80
C LYS A 119 -23.69 2.01 35.27
N SER A 120 -22.84 2.80 34.63
CA SER A 120 -22.62 2.86 33.19
C SER A 120 -21.12 2.84 32.89
N LEU A 121 -20.74 2.80 31.62
CA LEU A 121 -19.33 2.85 31.24
C LEU A 121 -18.68 4.22 31.51
N ILE A 122 -19.47 5.29 31.58
CA ILE A 122 -18.99 6.66 31.72
C ILE A 122 -19.91 7.46 32.65
N LYS A 123 -19.41 7.80 33.85
CA LYS A 123 -20.01 8.77 34.80
C LYS A 123 -21.51 8.56 35.09
N ASP A 124 -21.92 7.30 35.31
CA ASP A 124 -23.27 6.87 35.73
C ASP A 124 -24.45 7.22 34.79
N GLU A 125 -24.21 7.90 33.66
CA GLU A 125 -25.21 8.14 32.62
C GLU A 125 -25.02 7.17 31.44
N ILE A 126 -26.12 6.81 30.76
CA ILE A 126 -26.08 5.92 29.60
C ILE A 126 -25.62 6.71 28.39
N SER A 127 -24.44 6.33 27.89
CA SER A 127 -23.81 6.92 26.71
C SER A 127 -24.01 6.06 25.46
N VAL A 128 -23.62 6.58 24.30
CA VAL A 128 -23.57 5.77 23.07
C VAL A 128 -22.60 4.58 23.19
N ALA A 129 -21.56 4.68 24.02
CA ALA A 129 -20.65 3.56 24.28
C ALA A 129 -21.40 2.40 24.96
N ASP A 130 -22.26 2.68 25.93
CA ASP A 130 -23.10 1.68 26.58
C ASP A 130 -24.02 0.98 25.57
N ILE A 131 -24.67 1.76 24.70
CA ILE A 131 -25.58 1.26 23.66
C ILE A 131 -24.84 0.32 22.69
N VAL A 132 -23.67 0.76 22.21
CA VAL A 132 -22.87 0.02 21.23
C VAL A 132 -22.36 -1.28 21.83
N ILE A 133 -21.75 -1.23 23.02
CA ILE A 133 -21.17 -2.41 23.67
C ILE A 133 -22.25 -3.39 24.13
N TRP A 134 -23.40 -2.90 24.60
CA TRP A 134 -24.54 -3.75 24.96
C TRP A 134 -25.05 -4.52 23.75
N SER A 135 -25.21 -3.83 22.61
CA SER A 135 -25.66 -4.45 21.36
C SER A 135 -24.66 -5.50 20.84
N THR A 136 -23.37 -5.26 21.02
CA THR A 136 -22.30 -6.20 20.63
C THR A 136 -22.24 -7.42 21.53
N THR A 137 -22.52 -7.27 22.83
CA THR A 137 -22.56 -8.38 23.79
C THR A 137 -23.88 -9.13 23.81
N PHE A 138 -24.95 -8.58 23.24
CA PHE A 138 -26.29 -9.18 23.18
C PHE A 138 -26.32 -10.67 22.78
N PRO A 139 -25.59 -11.15 21.76
CA PRO A 139 -25.59 -12.56 21.41
C PRO A 139 -25.05 -13.47 22.52
N LEU A 140 -24.12 -12.98 23.35
CA LEU A 140 -23.53 -13.75 24.44
C LEU A 140 -24.53 -13.99 25.58
N PHE A 141 -25.40 -13.02 25.85
CA PHE A 141 -26.37 -13.09 26.94
C PHE A 141 -27.71 -13.73 26.55
N THR A 142 -27.91 -14.02 25.26
CA THR A 142 -29.15 -14.59 24.73
C THR A 142 -29.08 -16.08 24.41
N GLU A 143 -27.92 -16.73 24.58
CA GLU A 143 -27.76 -18.17 24.41
C GLU A 143 -27.43 -18.86 25.73
N GLU A 144 -28.25 -19.85 26.10
CA GLU A 144 -28.09 -20.63 27.34
C GLU A 144 -26.70 -21.25 27.50
N LYS A 145 -26.05 -21.63 26.39
CA LYS A 145 -24.72 -22.26 26.40
C LYS A 145 -23.62 -21.35 26.92
N PHE A 146 -23.78 -20.03 26.83
CA PHE A 146 -22.79 -19.08 27.32
C PHE A 146 -22.95 -18.74 28.80
N LYS A 147 -24.13 -19.02 29.40
CA LYS A 147 -24.40 -18.70 30.81
C LYS A 147 -23.35 -19.23 31.80
N PRO A 148 -22.87 -20.49 31.69
CA PRO A 148 -21.85 -21.00 32.61
C PRO A 148 -20.53 -20.21 32.51
N GLN A 149 -20.20 -19.68 31.33
CA GLN A 149 -18.95 -18.94 31.07
C GLN A 149 -19.05 -17.45 31.45
N LEU A 150 -20.26 -16.95 31.70
CA LEU A 150 -20.53 -15.57 32.13
C LEU A 150 -20.77 -15.44 33.64
N ILE A 151 -20.82 -16.55 34.38
CA ILE A 151 -21.26 -16.57 35.78
C ILE A 151 -20.38 -15.74 36.72
N ASP A 152 -19.09 -15.63 36.40
CA ASP A 152 -18.10 -14.89 37.19
C ASP A 152 -18.09 -13.38 36.88
N LEU A 153 -18.81 -12.94 35.85
CA LEU A 153 -18.88 -11.56 35.37
C LEU A 153 -20.15 -10.87 35.88
N LYS A 154 -20.25 -10.74 37.21
CA LYS A 154 -21.45 -10.27 37.91
C LYS A 154 -21.85 -8.84 37.53
N ALA A 155 -20.89 -7.90 37.50
CA ALA A 155 -21.18 -6.50 37.21
C ALA A 155 -21.64 -6.34 35.76
N LEU A 156 -21.00 -7.07 34.84
CA LEU A 156 -21.43 -7.12 33.45
C LEU A 156 -22.86 -7.68 33.29
N GLY A 157 -23.19 -8.78 33.98
CA GLY A 157 -24.52 -9.38 33.93
C GLY A 157 -25.62 -8.48 34.49
N GLU A 158 -25.36 -7.78 35.60
CA GLU A 158 -26.27 -6.81 36.20
C GLU A 158 -26.49 -5.59 35.31
N TRP A 159 -25.41 -5.03 34.75
CA TRP A 159 -25.47 -3.93 33.78
C TRP A 159 -26.26 -4.32 32.53
N PHE A 160 -25.98 -5.50 31.96
CA PHE A 160 -26.69 -5.99 30.77
C PHE A 160 -28.19 -6.11 31.03
N SER A 161 -28.56 -6.71 32.16
CA SER A 161 -29.97 -6.88 32.57
C SER A 161 -30.66 -5.54 32.85
N THR A 162 -29.93 -4.56 33.36
CA THR A 162 -30.45 -3.21 33.64
C THR A 162 -30.75 -2.47 32.35
N LEU A 163 -29.78 -2.43 31.42
CA LEU A 163 -29.98 -1.81 30.10
C LEU A 163 -31.09 -2.51 29.32
N GLN A 164 -31.16 -3.83 29.36
CA GLN A 164 -32.20 -4.58 28.66
C GLN A 164 -33.60 -4.16 29.09
N LYS A 165 -33.84 -3.83 30.35
CA LYS A 165 -35.16 -3.44 30.86
C LYS A 165 -35.60 -2.03 30.44
N LEU A 166 -34.72 -1.24 29.83
CA LEU A 166 -35.06 0.13 29.44
C LEU A 166 -36.08 0.16 28.30
N PRO A 167 -37.06 1.07 28.32
CA PRO A 167 -38.07 1.18 27.28
C PRO A 167 -37.49 1.35 25.87
N GLN A 168 -36.40 2.12 25.73
CA GLN A 168 -35.70 2.37 24.47
C GLN A 168 -35.09 1.08 23.89
N VAL A 169 -34.53 0.24 24.75
CA VAL A 169 -33.93 -1.04 24.36
C VAL A 169 -35.04 -2.04 24.01
N GLN A 170 -36.10 -2.13 24.81
CA GLN A 170 -37.26 -2.97 24.52
C GLN A 170 -37.94 -2.59 23.20
N ALA A 171 -38.15 -1.30 22.95
CA ALA A 171 -38.72 -0.82 21.69
C ALA A 171 -37.88 -1.24 20.48
N SER A 172 -36.55 -1.17 20.57
CA SER A 172 -35.66 -1.62 19.50
C SER A 172 -35.67 -3.15 19.32
N LEU A 173 -35.75 -3.92 20.42
CA LEU A 173 -35.88 -5.38 20.37
C LEU A 173 -37.21 -5.80 19.72
N ASP A 174 -38.31 -5.12 20.03
CA ASP A 174 -39.63 -5.38 19.44
C ASP A 174 -39.67 -5.05 17.95
N LYS A 175 -38.98 -3.99 17.52
CA LYS A 175 -38.86 -3.58 16.12
C LYS A 175 -38.01 -4.54 15.30
N LEU A 176 -36.82 -4.90 15.79
CA LEU A 176 -35.82 -5.65 15.03
C LEU A 176 -35.96 -7.17 15.17
N LYS A 177 -36.50 -7.65 16.30
CA LYS A 177 -36.63 -9.07 16.65
C LYS A 177 -35.40 -9.91 16.28
N PRO A 178 -34.18 -9.51 16.69
CA PRO A 178 -32.98 -10.23 16.31
C PRO A 178 -32.95 -11.61 16.99
N ALA A 179 -32.42 -12.61 16.29
CA ALA A 179 -32.08 -13.89 16.92
C ALA A 179 -31.08 -13.70 18.07
N GLY A 180 -31.01 -14.66 18.98
CA GLY A 180 -29.94 -14.73 19.99
C GLY A 180 -28.76 -15.59 19.55
N GLY A 181 -27.70 -15.58 20.34
CA GLY A 181 -26.64 -16.59 20.25
C GLY A 181 -25.86 -16.64 18.93
N MET A 182 -25.43 -17.84 18.56
CA MET A 182 -24.58 -18.12 17.39
C MET A 182 -25.11 -17.56 16.07
N VAL A 183 -26.44 -17.53 15.86
CA VAL A 183 -27.05 -16.96 14.63
C VAL A 183 -26.71 -15.48 14.50
N SER A 184 -26.71 -14.76 15.62
CA SER A 184 -26.38 -13.34 15.66
C SER A 184 -24.89 -13.10 15.69
N ILE A 185 -24.09 -13.97 16.31
CA ILE A 185 -22.62 -13.91 16.20
C ILE A 185 -22.18 -14.04 14.73
N GLN A 186 -22.81 -14.92 13.95
CA GLN A 186 -22.54 -15.01 12.50
C GLN A 186 -22.87 -13.68 11.78
N SER A 187 -23.90 -12.96 12.21
CA SER A 187 -24.24 -11.65 11.63
C SER A 187 -23.17 -10.57 11.92
N ILE A 188 -22.46 -10.66 13.06
CA ILE A 188 -21.35 -9.74 13.37
C ILE A 188 -20.23 -9.84 12.32
N SER A 189 -20.03 -11.01 11.68
CA SER A 189 -19.01 -11.17 10.64
C SER A 189 -19.28 -10.32 9.39
N SER A 190 -20.55 -9.94 9.17
CA SER A 190 -20.95 -9.07 8.06
C SER A 190 -20.64 -7.59 8.33
N THR A 191 -20.36 -7.21 9.59
CA THR A 191 -20.13 -5.83 10.02
C THR A 191 -18.70 -5.54 10.48
N THR A 192 -17.87 -6.57 10.72
CA THR A 192 -16.49 -6.38 11.18
C THR A 192 -15.54 -5.90 10.09
N TRP A 193 -14.73 -4.90 10.43
CA TRP A 193 -13.78 -4.23 9.53
C TRP A 193 -12.41 -4.91 9.46
N TYR A 194 -12.10 -5.75 10.45
CA TYR A 194 -10.78 -6.36 10.61
C TYR A 194 -10.84 -7.86 10.32
N PRO A 195 -9.94 -8.39 9.46
CA PRO A 195 -9.68 -9.83 9.43
C PRO A 195 -9.27 -10.29 10.82
N SER A 196 -9.62 -11.52 11.19
CA SER A 196 -9.11 -12.19 12.40
C SER A 196 -7.58 -12.17 12.39
N SER A 197 -6.97 -11.16 12.99
CA SER A 197 -5.53 -11.09 13.19
C SER A 197 -5.18 -11.92 14.41
N GLN A 198 -4.12 -12.73 14.29
CA GLN A 198 -3.46 -13.36 15.43
C GLN A 198 -3.14 -12.31 16.50
N PRO A 199 -3.18 -12.65 17.80
CA PRO A 199 -2.79 -11.71 18.83
C PRO A 199 -1.34 -11.30 18.60
N LEU A 200 -1.06 -9.98 18.55
CA LEU A 200 0.26 -9.53 19.00
C LEU A 200 0.36 -9.92 20.47
N SER A 201 1.37 -10.71 20.81
CA SER A 201 1.75 -10.95 22.20
C SER A 201 2.26 -9.63 22.79
N SER A 202 1.39 -8.81 23.36
CA SER A 202 1.81 -7.73 24.25
C SER A 202 1.66 -8.22 25.68
N SER A 203 2.69 -8.89 26.19
CA SER A 203 3.01 -8.78 27.61
C SER A 203 3.38 -7.32 27.85
N VAL A 204 2.38 -6.49 28.17
CA VAL A 204 2.64 -5.19 28.78
C VAL A 204 3.10 -5.51 30.19
N SER A 205 4.41 -5.65 30.38
CA SER A 205 5.00 -5.50 31.69
C SER A 205 4.56 -4.14 32.21
N GLU A 206 3.88 -4.10 33.36
CA GLU A 206 3.68 -2.87 34.12
C GLU A 206 5.06 -2.23 34.35
N ILE A 207 5.35 -1.17 33.58
CA ILE A 207 6.52 -0.33 33.84
C ILE A 207 6.15 0.51 35.07
N SER A 208 6.51 0.01 36.25
CA SER A 208 6.57 0.82 37.45
C SER A 208 7.76 1.78 37.32
N ASN A 209 7.55 2.94 36.73
CA ASN A 209 8.44 4.10 36.91
C ASN A 209 7.57 5.34 37.12
N LYS A 210 7.43 5.74 38.39
CA LYS A 210 6.90 7.04 38.78
C LYS A 210 7.99 8.10 38.60
N GLU A 211 8.16 8.56 37.36
CA GLU A 211 8.54 9.94 37.09
C GLU A 211 7.31 10.61 36.45
N PRO A 212 6.98 11.89 36.75
CA PRO A 212 5.99 12.58 35.94
C PRO A 212 6.53 12.61 34.50
N ALA A 213 5.83 11.93 33.58
CA ALA A 213 6.28 11.67 32.22
C ALA A 213 6.51 12.94 31.36
N VAL A 214 6.17 14.11 31.89
CA VAL A 214 6.34 15.42 31.26
C VAL A 214 6.73 16.42 32.35
N LYS A 215 7.75 17.24 32.10
CA LYS A 215 8.18 18.27 33.05
C LYS A 215 7.13 19.38 33.10
N GLU A 216 6.92 19.97 34.28
CA GLU A 216 5.95 21.07 34.44
C GLU A 216 6.30 22.28 33.55
N SER A 217 7.60 22.52 33.30
CA SER A 217 8.08 23.51 32.35
C SER A 217 7.65 23.23 30.90
N GLU A 218 7.66 21.96 30.47
CA GLU A 218 7.21 21.56 29.13
C GLU A 218 5.68 21.72 29.00
N LEU A 219 4.93 21.38 30.04
CA LEU A 219 3.48 21.60 30.08
C LEU A 219 3.12 23.08 29.97
N GLU A 220 3.86 23.95 30.64
CA GLU A 220 3.59 25.38 30.59
C GLU A 220 3.94 25.97 29.21
N GLU A 221 5.06 25.54 28.61
CA GLU A 221 5.43 25.90 27.25
C GLU A 221 4.38 25.44 26.23
N VAL A 222 3.89 24.21 26.32
CA VAL A 222 2.82 23.68 25.46
C VAL A 222 1.53 24.46 25.65
N LYS A 223 1.12 24.78 26.88
CA LYS A 223 -0.09 25.59 27.14
C LYS A 223 0.05 26.98 26.54
N GLN A 224 1.21 27.61 26.68
CA GLN A 224 1.48 28.91 26.10
C GLN A 224 1.39 28.83 24.57
N TYR A 225 2.07 27.86 23.95
CA TYR A 225 2.01 27.68 22.50
C TYR A 225 0.62 27.30 21.99
N TRP A 226 -0.16 26.52 22.74
CA TRP A 226 -1.52 26.15 22.35
C TRP A 226 -2.48 27.34 22.37
N LYS A 227 -2.33 28.25 23.36
CA LYS A 227 -3.17 29.45 23.52
C LYS A 227 -2.80 30.58 22.56
N VAL A 228 -1.51 30.82 22.34
CA VAL A 228 -1.01 32.02 21.63
C VAL A 228 -0.03 31.73 20.50
N GLY A 229 0.35 30.47 20.29
CA GLY A 229 1.30 30.09 19.25
C GLY A 229 0.76 30.32 17.85
N GLU A 230 1.59 30.91 16.99
CA GLU A 230 1.28 31.08 15.58
C GLU A 230 1.34 29.72 14.87
N ARG A 231 0.26 29.38 14.16
CA ARG A 231 0.22 28.20 13.30
C ARG A 231 0.54 28.66 11.89
N PRO A 232 1.71 28.33 11.32
CA PRO A 232 2.06 28.76 9.98
C PRO A 232 1.02 28.21 9.02
N LYS A 233 0.39 29.12 8.26
CA LYS A 233 -0.55 28.70 7.21
C LYS A 233 0.22 27.93 6.15
N PRO A 234 -0.39 26.89 5.54
CA PRO A 234 0.21 26.24 4.38
C PRO A 234 0.51 27.27 3.29
N LYS A 235 1.71 27.22 2.72
CA LYS A 235 2.07 28.03 1.55
C LYS A 235 1.12 27.66 0.39
N PRO A 236 0.63 28.63 -0.39
CA PRO A 236 -0.10 28.32 -1.61
C PRO A 236 0.79 27.53 -2.56
N VAL A 237 0.23 26.50 -3.19
CA VAL A 237 0.95 25.67 -4.15
C VAL A 237 1.14 26.45 -5.44
N VAL A 238 2.40 26.60 -5.88
CA VAL A 238 2.77 27.21 -7.15
C VAL A 238 3.23 26.10 -8.10
N VAL A 239 2.66 26.05 -9.29
CA VAL A 239 3.01 25.06 -10.33
C VAL A 239 3.67 25.81 -11.51
N PRO A 240 4.84 25.38 -12.02
CA PRO A 240 5.63 24.25 -11.51
C PRO A 240 6.31 24.56 -10.17
N VAL A 241 6.43 23.55 -9.30
CA VAL A 241 7.18 23.65 -8.05
C VAL A 241 8.67 23.65 -8.39
N LEU A 242 9.39 24.67 -7.92
CA LEU A 242 10.83 24.83 -8.11
C LEU A 242 11.56 24.96 -6.77
N PRO A 243 12.83 24.55 -6.67
CA PRO A 243 13.63 24.75 -5.47
C PRO A 243 13.86 26.23 -5.19
N LYS A 244 13.98 26.59 -3.92
CA LYS A 244 14.30 27.94 -3.47
C LYS A 244 15.52 27.93 -2.57
N ALA A 245 16.46 28.85 -2.83
CA ALA A 245 17.64 29.03 -2.00
C ALA A 245 17.24 29.43 -0.56
N GLY A 246 17.91 28.86 0.44
CA GLY A 246 17.62 29.11 1.85
C GLY A 246 16.35 28.45 2.40
N GLU A 247 15.60 27.70 1.57
CA GLU A 247 14.47 26.88 2.01
C GLU A 247 14.77 25.39 1.86
N LYS A 248 14.02 24.54 2.58
CA LYS A 248 14.10 23.09 2.41
C LYS A 248 13.38 22.66 1.13
N ASN A 249 14.11 22.03 0.22
CA ASN A 249 13.62 21.53 -1.06
C ASN A 249 13.71 20.00 -1.07
N VAL A 250 12.60 19.34 -1.33
CA VAL A 250 12.45 17.88 -1.24
C VAL A 250 11.97 17.34 -2.57
N LEU A 251 12.84 16.59 -3.25
CA LEU A 251 12.48 15.82 -4.42
C LEU A 251 12.09 14.41 -3.95
N VAL A 252 10.86 14.01 -4.25
CA VAL A 252 10.34 12.68 -3.93
C VAL A 252 10.15 11.91 -5.22
N THR A 253 10.68 10.70 -5.29
CA THR A 253 10.37 9.75 -6.37
C THR A 253 9.81 8.45 -5.81
N SER A 254 8.91 7.85 -6.57
CA SER A 254 8.44 6.49 -6.32
C SER A 254 8.81 5.61 -7.51
N ALA A 255 9.30 4.40 -7.21
CA ALA A 255 9.73 3.42 -8.20
C ALA A 255 8.71 3.29 -9.33
N LEU A 256 9.19 3.36 -10.57
CA LEU A 256 8.36 3.31 -11.76
C LEU A 256 7.70 1.92 -11.87
N PRO A 257 6.37 1.78 -11.72
CA PRO A 257 5.70 0.51 -11.97
C PRO A 257 5.90 0.06 -13.43
N TYR A 258 6.17 -1.22 -13.61
CA TYR A 258 6.20 -1.82 -14.94
C TYR A 258 4.80 -1.84 -15.55
N VAL A 259 4.63 -1.18 -16.70
CA VAL A 259 3.30 -0.84 -17.23
C VAL A 259 2.44 -2.05 -17.54
N ASN A 260 3.02 -3.18 -17.96
CA ASN A 260 2.25 -4.30 -18.50
C ASN A 260 1.52 -5.16 -17.45
N ASN A 261 1.60 -4.79 -16.16
CA ASN A 261 1.00 -5.53 -15.05
C ASN A 261 0.12 -4.60 -14.21
N VAL A 262 -1.10 -5.03 -13.90
CA VAL A 262 -1.94 -4.30 -12.93
C VAL A 262 -1.26 -4.35 -11.55
N PRO A 263 -1.05 -3.20 -10.88
CA PRO A 263 -0.37 -3.17 -9.60
C PRO A 263 -1.26 -3.80 -8.51
N HIS A 264 -0.68 -4.64 -7.67
CA HIS A 264 -1.34 -5.17 -6.47
C HIS A 264 -0.97 -4.35 -5.23
N LEU A 265 -1.65 -4.60 -4.10
CA LEU A 265 -1.46 -3.84 -2.85
C LEU A 265 0.00 -3.79 -2.39
N GLY A 266 0.75 -4.90 -2.53
CA GLY A 266 2.19 -4.93 -2.27
C GLY A 266 3.02 -3.91 -3.07
N ASN A 267 2.70 -3.67 -4.35
CA ASN A 267 3.38 -2.64 -5.15
C ASN A 267 3.03 -1.24 -4.63
N ILE A 268 1.76 -1.04 -4.28
CA ILE A 268 1.23 0.25 -3.82
C ILE A 268 1.88 0.67 -2.50
N ILE A 269 1.84 -0.20 -1.49
CA ILE A 269 2.39 0.10 -0.16
C ILE A 269 3.91 0.27 -0.19
N GLY A 270 4.61 -0.55 -0.97
CA GLY A 270 6.08 -0.52 -1.04
C GLY A 270 6.65 0.68 -1.80
N CYS A 271 5.83 1.37 -2.59
CA CYS A 271 6.29 2.48 -3.45
C CYS A 271 5.38 3.70 -3.30
N VAL A 272 4.30 3.77 -4.09
CA VAL A 272 3.56 5.04 -4.33
C VAL A 272 2.80 5.56 -3.12
N LEU A 273 2.28 4.68 -2.26
CA LEU A 273 1.54 5.08 -1.06
C LEU A 273 2.47 5.59 0.04
N SER A 274 3.60 4.91 0.25
CA SER A 274 4.62 5.36 1.21
C SER A 274 5.21 6.72 0.81
N ALA A 275 5.49 6.91 -0.49
CA ALA A 275 5.96 8.18 -1.02
C ALA A 275 4.91 9.30 -0.90
N ASP A 276 3.63 8.99 -1.11
CA ASP A 276 2.54 9.96 -0.98
C ASP A 276 2.39 10.49 0.44
N VAL A 277 2.42 9.60 1.43
CA VAL A 277 2.36 9.98 2.86
C VAL A 277 3.51 10.94 3.19
N PHE A 278 4.72 10.63 2.75
CA PHE A 278 5.88 11.51 2.96
C PHE A 278 5.76 12.84 2.21
N ALA A 279 5.32 12.82 0.95
CA ALA A 279 5.14 14.04 0.15
C ALA A 279 4.09 14.97 0.78
N ARG A 280 2.99 14.42 1.30
CA ARG A 280 1.96 15.20 2.02
C ARG A 280 2.50 15.79 3.31
N TYR A 281 3.22 15.01 4.10
CA TYR A 281 3.90 15.51 5.30
C TYR A 281 4.88 16.65 4.95
N SER A 282 5.70 16.47 3.91
CA SER A 282 6.66 17.46 3.42
C SER A 282 5.96 18.78 3.04
N ARG A 283 4.83 18.71 2.33
CA ARG A 283 4.00 19.88 1.99
C ARG A 283 3.42 20.55 3.23
N LEU A 284 2.94 19.79 4.22
CA LEU A 284 2.44 20.33 5.50
C LEU A 284 3.54 21.00 6.33
N ARG A 285 4.80 20.59 6.16
CA ARG A 285 5.97 21.25 6.75
C ARG A 285 6.40 22.51 6.00
N ASN A 286 5.65 22.95 4.99
CA ASN A 286 5.95 24.10 4.13
C ASN A 286 7.29 23.98 3.36
N TRP A 287 7.73 22.75 3.08
CA TRP A 287 8.90 22.48 2.25
C TRP A 287 8.51 22.50 0.76
N ASN A 288 9.40 22.99 -0.10
CA ASN A 288 9.18 22.95 -1.55
C ASN A 288 9.29 21.49 -1.96
N THR A 289 8.16 20.86 -2.28
CA THR A 289 8.08 19.41 -2.48
C THR A 289 7.68 19.11 -3.92
N LEU A 290 8.50 18.35 -4.63
CA LEU A 290 8.18 17.84 -5.95
C LEU A 290 8.11 16.31 -5.91
N TYR A 291 6.94 15.73 -6.17
CA TYR A 291 6.71 14.29 -6.18
C TYR A 291 6.47 13.78 -7.62
N ILE A 292 7.46 13.04 -8.14
CA ILE A 292 7.46 12.49 -9.50
C ILE A 292 7.38 10.96 -9.47
N SER A 293 6.53 10.39 -10.32
CA SER A 293 6.56 8.97 -10.68
C SER A 293 6.01 8.79 -12.09
N GLY A 294 5.86 7.56 -12.54
CA GLY A 294 5.35 7.25 -13.87
C GLY A 294 5.50 5.78 -14.22
N THR A 295 5.11 5.40 -15.41
CA THR A 295 5.22 4.01 -15.90
C THR A 295 6.56 3.74 -16.57
N ASP A 296 7.14 2.57 -16.26
CA ASP A 296 8.24 1.98 -17.02
C ASP A 296 7.66 1.10 -18.15
N GLU A 297 7.96 1.47 -19.39
CA GLU A 297 7.24 1.01 -20.57
C GLU A 297 8.09 0.20 -21.57
N TYR A 298 9.42 0.24 -21.45
CA TYR A 298 10.31 -0.42 -22.41
C TYR A 298 10.63 -1.88 -22.04
N GLY A 299 11.30 -2.58 -22.96
CA GLY A 299 11.85 -3.91 -22.70
C GLY A 299 11.02 -5.07 -23.24
N THR A 300 11.59 -6.26 -23.13
CA THR A 300 11.09 -7.49 -23.78
C THR A 300 9.70 -7.90 -23.30
N ALA A 301 9.38 -7.70 -22.01
CA ALA A 301 8.09 -8.12 -21.50
C ALA A 301 6.93 -7.30 -22.10
N THR A 302 7.15 -6.04 -22.49
CA THR A 302 6.19 -5.24 -23.25
C THR A 302 5.95 -5.84 -24.62
N GLU A 303 7.02 -6.19 -25.36
CA GLU A 303 6.88 -6.83 -26.68
C GLU A 303 6.16 -8.18 -26.58
N THR A 304 6.46 -8.98 -25.56
CA THR A 304 5.78 -10.26 -25.30
C THR A 304 4.30 -10.06 -25.05
N LYS A 305 3.95 -9.16 -24.12
CA LYS A 305 2.58 -8.92 -23.72
C LYS A 305 1.76 -8.29 -24.86
N ALA A 306 2.38 -7.39 -25.62
CA ALA A 306 1.79 -6.83 -26.83
C ALA A 306 1.46 -7.93 -27.86
N LEU A 307 2.36 -8.90 -28.05
CA LEU A 307 2.12 -10.05 -28.94
C LEU A 307 0.98 -10.94 -28.43
N GLU A 308 0.94 -11.24 -27.12
CA GLU A 308 -0.13 -12.03 -26.50
C GLU A 308 -1.51 -11.37 -26.65
N GLU A 309 -1.59 -10.06 -26.46
CA GLU A 309 -2.83 -9.29 -26.59
C GLU A 309 -3.13 -8.83 -28.03
N LYS A 310 -2.26 -9.17 -29.00
CA LYS A 310 -2.37 -8.75 -30.41
C LYS A 310 -2.44 -7.23 -30.58
N LEU A 311 -1.65 -6.52 -29.78
CA LEU A 311 -1.48 -5.06 -29.80
C LEU A 311 -0.05 -4.70 -30.21
N THR A 312 0.19 -3.45 -30.58
CA THR A 312 1.56 -2.92 -30.64
C THR A 312 2.08 -2.62 -29.22
N PRO A 313 3.41 -2.60 -29.00
CA PRO A 313 3.99 -2.19 -27.73
C PRO A 313 3.48 -0.82 -27.25
N ARG A 314 3.30 0.14 -28.16
CA ARG A 314 2.74 1.45 -27.82
C ARG A 314 1.30 1.36 -27.33
N GLN A 315 0.45 0.61 -28.03
CA GLN A 315 -0.96 0.46 -27.67
C GLN A 315 -1.14 -0.22 -26.30
N ILE A 316 -0.32 -1.21 -25.96
CA ILE A 316 -0.41 -1.84 -24.64
C ILE A 316 0.06 -0.91 -23.54
N CYS A 317 1.15 -0.15 -23.75
CA CYS A 317 1.60 0.85 -22.80
C CYS A 317 0.54 1.93 -22.59
N ASP A 318 -0.10 2.42 -23.67
CA ASP A 318 -1.18 3.41 -23.59
C ASP A 318 -2.38 2.88 -22.78
N LYS A 319 -2.82 1.64 -23.06
CA LYS A 319 -3.90 0.98 -22.31
C LYS A 319 -3.60 0.89 -20.82
N TYR A 320 -2.42 0.39 -20.46
CA TYR A 320 -2.10 0.13 -19.06
C TYR A 320 -1.65 1.38 -18.30
N PHE A 321 -1.08 2.39 -18.97
CA PHE A 321 -0.81 3.69 -18.35
C PHE A 321 -2.08 4.30 -17.75
N GLU A 322 -3.18 4.26 -18.49
CA GLU A 322 -4.48 4.74 -18.02
C GLU A 322 -4.98 3.94 -16.80
N ILE A 323 -4.82 2.60 -16.83
CA ILE A 323 -5.16 1.73 -15.68
C ILE A 323 -4.36 2.11 -14.43
N HIS A 324 -3.03 2.31 -14.56
CA HIS A 324 -2.19 2.74 -13.45
C HIS A 324 -2.62 4.10 -12.92
N ARG A 325 -2.83 5.08 -13.82
CA ARG A 325 -3.27 6.43 -13.45
C ARG A 325 -4.59 6.40 -12.68
N ASP A 326 -5.57 5.64 -13.16
CA ASP A 326 -6.90 5.57 -12.55
C ASP A 326 -6.86 4.88 -11.18
N ILE A 327 -6.06 3.82 -11.03
CA ILE A 327 -5.83 3.17 -9.72
C ILE A 327 -5.20 4.16 -8.74
N TYR A 328 -4.13 4.86 -9.13
CA TYR A 328 -3.44 5.77 -8.23
C TYR A 328 -4.28 7.01 -7.90
N ALA A 329 -5.08 7.50 -8.84
CA ALA A 329 -6.06 8.55 -8.58
C ALA A 329 -7.13 8.09 -7.57
N TRP A 330 -7.61 6.85 -7.68
CA TRP A 330 -8.57 6.28 -6.73
C TRP A 330 -7.99 6.12 -5.31
N PHE A 331 -6.72 5.73 -5.20
CA PHE A 331 -5.97 5.75 -3.93
C PHE A 331 -5.62 7.17 -3.43
N ASN A 332 -6.01 8.21 -4.17
CA ASN A 332 -5.70 9.61 -3.89
C ASN A 332 -4.20 9.88 -3.76
N ILE A 333 -3.39 9.26 -4.62
CA ILE A 333 -1.96 9.56 -4.69
C ILE A 333 -1.76 10.90 -5.42
N GLN A 334 -1.13 11.85 -4.75
CA GLN A 334 -0.96 13.23 -5.24
C GLN A 334 0.44 13.45 -5.80
N PHE A 335 0.70 12.86 -6.96
CA PHE A 335 1.87 13.20 -7.77
C PHE A 335 1.78 14.64 -8.28
N ASP A 336 2.91 15.33 -8.34
CA ASP A 336 3.03 16.59 -9.09
C ASP A 336 3.12 16.31 -10.60
N LEU A 337 3.70 15.16 -10.97
CA LEU A 337 3.58 14.56 -12.31
C LEU A 337 3.60 13.03 -12.22
N PHE A 338 2.63 12.39 -12.87
CA PHE A 338 2.67 10.96 -13.19
C PHE A 338 2.95 10.78 -14.70
N GLY A 339 4.22 10.52 -15.03
CA GLY A 339 4.74 10.53 -16.41
C GLY A 339 4.93 9.14 -17.02
N ARG A 340 5.71 9.10 -18.12
CA ARG A 340 5.96 7.89 -18.94
C ARG A 340 7.41 7.86 -19.41
N THR A 341 8.02 6.69 -19.51
CA THR A 341 9.37 6.57 -20.12
C THR A 341 9.37 6.62 -21.65
N THR A 342 8.22 6.48 -22.32
CA THR A 342 8.12 6.53 -23.80
C THR A 342 7.96 7.96 -24.34
N THR A 343 8.88 8.86 -23.98
CA THR A 343 8.88 10.27 -24.40
C THR A 343 10.14 10.67 -25.18
N PRO A 344 10.06 11.70 -26.04
CA PRO A 344 11.25 12.28 -26.67
C PRO A 344 12.28 12.77 -25.65
N GLN A 345 11.83 13.34 -24.52
CA GLN A 345 12.67 13.83 -23.43
C GLN A 345 13.49 12.71 -22.79
N GLN A 346 12.91 11.52 -22.61
CA GLN A 346 13.64 10.34 -22.15
C GLN A 346 14.75 9.98 -23.13
N THR A 347 14.44 9.91 -24.43
CA THR A 347 15.44 9.57 -25.46
C THR A 347 16.60 10.55 -25.44
N GLU A 348 16.32 11.86 -25.41
CA GLU A 348 17.32 12.91 -25.39
C GLU A 348 18.25 12.80 -24.17
N ILE A 349 17.68 12.70 -22.95
CA ILE A 349 18.48 12.69 -21.71
C ILE A 349 19.30 11.40 -21.60
N VAL A 350 18.73 10.25 -21.95
CA VAL A 350 19.43 8.96 -21.89
C VAL A 350 20.60 8.95 -22.88
N GLN A 351 20.38 9.43 -24.11
CA GLN A 351 21.44 9.51 -25.12
C GLN A 351 22.55 10.49 -24.69
N ASP A 352 22.21 11.64 -24.11
CA ASP A 352 23.19 12.61 -23.61
C ASP A 352 24.07 12.01 -22.49
N LEU A 353 23.44 11.42 -21.46
CA LEU A 353 24.14 10.77 -20.36
C LEU A 353 25.01 9.60 -20.85
N PHE A 354 24.48 8.78 -21.77
CA PHE A 354 25.24 7.69 -22.38
C PHE A 354 26.45 8.21 -23.15
N LEU A 355 26.29 9.22 -24.02
CA LEU A 355 27.39 9.78 -24.80
C LEU A 355 28.44 10.41 -23.88
N GLY A 356 28.03 11.02 -22.76
CA GLY A 356 28.93 11.47 -21.71
C GLY A 356 29.78 10.32 -21.14
N CYS A 357 29.14 9.24 -20.69
CA CYS A 357 29.83 8.05 -20.18
C CYS A 357 30.76 7.42 -21.24
N HIS A 358 30.30 7.33 -22.48
CA HIS A 358 31.04 6.75 -23.60
C HIS A 358 32.31 7.55 -23.92
N LYS A 359 32.18 8.87 -24.09
CA LYS A 359 33.30 9.79 -24.38
C LYS A 359 34.35 9.80 -23.27
N ASN A 360 33.93 9.60 -22.02
CA ASN A 360 34.82 9.55 -20.85
C ASN A 360 35.39 8.13 -20.58
N GLY A 361 35.16 7.16 -21.47
CA GLY A 361 35.76 5.83 -21.36
C GLY A 361 35.15 4.94 -20.28
N TYR A 362 33.92 5.20 -19.84
CA TYR A 362 33.17 4.36 -18.89
C TYR A 362 32.37 3.25 -19.56
N THR A 363 32.54 3.04 -20.86
CA THR A 363 31.89 1.95 -21.59
C THR A 363 32.91 1.09 -22.31
N SER A 364 32.59 -0.19 -22.49
CA SER A 364 33.34 -1.12 -23.34
C SER A 364 32.40 -1.84 -24.29
N THR A 365 32.95 -2.43 -25.36
CA THR A 365 32.19 -3.19 -26.34
C THR A 365 32.69 -4.62 -26.37
N GLN A 366 31.76 -5.58 -26.31
CA GLN A 366 32.08 -7.02 -26.34
C GLN A 366 31.11 -7.74 -27.27
N TYR A 367 31.54 -8.85 -27.86
CA TYR A 367 30.67 -9.75 -28.63
C TYR A 367 30.06 -10.79 -27.68
N MET A 368 28.78 -11.06 -27.88
CA MET A 368 28.05 -12.10 -27.16
C MET A 368 27.38 -13.04 -28.16
N ASP A 369 27.45 -14.33 -27.88
CA ASP A 369 26.68 -15.34 -28.62
C ASP A 369 25.22 -15.28 -28.20
N GLN A 370 24.33 -15.08 -29.16
CA GLN A 370 22.88 -15.02 -28.94
C GLN A 370 22.14 -15.84 -29.99
N LEU A 371 20.95 -16.32 -29.65
CA LEU A 371 20.12 -17.06 -30.59
C LEU A 371 19.33 -16.11 -31.49
N LEU A 372 19.56 -16.17 -32.80
CA LEU A 372 18.80 -15.46 -33.82
C LEU A 372 17.78 -16.39 -34.48
N CYS A 373 16.51 -16.00 -34.48
CA CYS A 373 15.50 -16.64 -35.31
C CYS A 373 15.45 -15.98 -36.69
N LYS A 374 16.04 -16.60 -37.72
CA LYS A 374 16.03 -16.08 -39.10
C LYS A 374 14.63 -15.87 -39.67
N ASN A 375 13.65 -16.65 -39.22
CA ASN A 375 12.28 -16.54 -39.71
C ASN A 375 11.51 -15.38 -39.08
N CYS A 376 11.74 -15.11 -37.80
CA CYS A 376 11.13 -13.99 -37.11
C CYS A 376 11.96 -12.71 -37.23
N ASP A 377 13.14 -12.79 -37.86
CA ASP A 377 14.13 -11.72 -38.00
C ASP A 377 14.37 -10.95 -36.68
N ARG A 378 14.66 -11.71 -35.62
CA ARG A 378 14.97 -11.17 -34.29
C ARG A 378 15.82 -12.11 -33.46
N PHE A 379 16.64 -11.51 -32.60
CA PHE A 379 17.28 -12.22 -31.50
C PHE A 379 16.22 -12.66 -30.48
N LEU A 380 16.42 -13.83 -29.91
CA LEU A 380 15.51 -14.43 -28.94
C LEU A 380 16.04 -14.18 -27.53
N ALA A 381 15.25 -13.50 -26.72
CA ALA A 381 15.42 -13.56 -25.28
C ALA A 381 15.15 -14.99 -24.78
N ASP A 382 15.71 -15.37 -23.64
CA ASP A 382 15.61 -16.72 -23.06
C ASP A 382 14.17 -17.23 -22.96
N ARG A 383 13.20 -16.32 -22.69
CA ARG A 383 11.77 -16.62 -22.61
C ARG A 383 11.12 -17.03 -23.94
N PHE A 384 11.76 -16.70 -25.07
CA PHE A 384 11.33 -17.07 -26.41
C PHE A 384 12.08 -18.28 -26.97
N VAL A 385 12.92 -18.92 -26.16
CA VAL A 385 13.67 -20.12 -26.52
C VAL A 385 13.19 -21.28 -25.66
N GLU A 386 12.84 -22.37 -26.32
CA GLU A 386 12.60 -23.66 -25.67
C GLU A 386 13.47 -24.72 -26.33
N GLY A 387 13.74 -25.83 -25.65
CA GLY A 387 14.53 -26.92 -26.20
C GLY A 387 14.76 -28.04 -25.21
N THR A 388 15.53 -29.03 -25.63
CA THR A 388 15.89 -30.17 -24.79
C THR A 388 17.00 -29.79 -23.81
N CYS A 389 16.77 -30.01 -22.51
CA CYS A 389 17.74 -29.79 -21.45
C CYS A 389 18.99 -30.65 -21.66
N PRO A 390 20.20 -30.04 -21.72
CA PRO A 390 21.44 -30.79 -21.95
C PRO A 390 21.81 -31.72 -20.78
N LYS A 391 21.23 -31.49 -19.58
CA LYS A 391 21.54 -32.25 -18.37
C LYS A 391 20.64 -33.45 -18.13
N CYS A 392 19.32 -33.30 -18.30
CA CYS A 392 18.34 -34.33 -17.92
C CYS A 392 17.43 -34.80 -19.07
N GLY A 393 17.63 -34.27 -20.28
CA GLY A 393 16.86 -34.66 -21.47
C GLY A 393 15.40 -34.17 -21.49
N TYR A 394 14.98 -33.28 -20.59
CA TYR A 394 13.65 -32.69 -20.63
C TYR A 394 13.44 -31.88 -21.90
N GLU A 395 12.45 -32.22 -22.74
CA GLU A 395 12.32 -31.71 -24.11
C GLU A 395 11.85 -30.25 -24.22
N ASP A 396 11.29 -29.70 -23.13
CA ASP A 396 10.66 -28.37 -23.09
C ASP A 396 11.29 -27.44 -22.05
N ALA A 397 12.62 -27.53 -21.88
CA ALA A 397 13.35 -26.60 -21.03
C ALA A 397 13.36 -25.19 -21.63
N ARG A 398 13.30 -24.17 -20.77
CA ARG A 398 13.37 -22.76 -21.15
C ARG A 398 14.82 -22.32 -21.32
N GLY A 399 15.04 -21.21 -22.03
CA GLY A 399 16.38 -20.67 -22.28
C GLY A 399 17.17 -20.28 -21.03
N ASP A 400 16.51 -20.07 -19.89
CA ASP A 400 17.11 -19.64 -18.63
C ASP A 400 17.18 -20.76 -17.58
N GLN A 401 16.22 -21.69 -17.61
CA GLN A 401 16.09 -22.73 -16.60
C GLN A 401 15.35 -23.97 -17.12
N CYS A 402 15.80 -25.15 -16.71
CA CYS A 402 15.05 -26.38 -16.87
C CYS A 402 14.08 -26.60 -15.70
N ASP A 403 12.78 -26.57 -15.95
CA ASP A 403 11.75 -26.76 -14.92
C ASP A 403 11.72 -28.18 -14.32
N LYS A 404 12.28 -29.19 -15.01
CA LYS A 404 12.33 -30.57 -14.51
C LYS A 404 13.44 -30.83 -13.49
N CYS A 405 14.65 -30.30 -13.72
CA CYS A 405 15.81 -30.55 -12.84
C CYS A 405 16.30 -29.31 -12.10
N GLY A 406 15.68 -28.15 -12.33
CA GLY A 406 16.01 -26.88 -11.69
C GLY A 406 17.30 -26.23 -12.17
N GLN A 407 18.05 -26.87 -13.08
CA GLN A 407 19.34 -26.38 -13.58
C GLN A 407 19.16 -25.06 -14.34
N LEU A 408 19.97 -24.05 -13.97
CA LEU A 408 20.17 -22.84 -14.76
C LEU A 408 21.08 -23.16 -15.95
N ILE A 409 20.66 -22.75 -17.14
CA ILE A 409 21.32 -23.03 -18.41
C ILE A 409 21.35 -21.75 -19.25
N ASN A 410 22.29 -21.66 -20.18
CA ASN A 410 22.24 -20.62 -21.21
C ASN A 410 21.41 -21.10 -22.40
N ALA A 411 20.65 -20.22 -23.03
CA ALA A 411 19.79 -20.59 -24.14
C ALA A 411 20.57 -21.23 -25.31
N THR A 412 21.83 -20.84 -25.51
CA THR A 412 22.76 -21.40 -26.51
C THR A 412 23.17 -22.85 -26.22
N GLU A 413 22.97 -23.35 -25.00
CA GLU A 413 23.30 -24.72 -24.58
C GLU A 413 22.14 -25.70 -24.80
N LEU A 414 20.95 -25.21 -25.14
CA LEU A 414 19.78 -26.05 -25.38
C LEU A 414 19.96 -26.94 -26.61
N ILE A 415 19.75 -28.24 -26.42
CA ILE A 415 19.73 -29.20 -27.52
C ILE A 415 18.41 -29.03 -28.28
N LYS A 416 18.45 -29.03 -29.62
CA LYS A 416 17.26 -28.81 -30.47
C LYS A 416 16.46 -27.56 -30.06
N ALA A 417 17.17 -26.46 -29.82
CA ALA A 417 16.54 -25.18 -29.52
C ALA A 417 15.51 -24.81 -30.60
N ARG A 418 14.39 -24.22 -30.18
CA ARG A 418 13.29 -23.80 -31.03
C ARG A 418 12.76 -22.45 -30.56
N CYS A 419 12.40 -21.62 -31.53
CA CYS A 419 11.75 -20.33 -31.28
C CYS A 419 10.31 -20.58 -30.82
N LYS A 420 9.94 -20.11 -29.64
CA LYS A 420 8.57 -20.22 -29.11
C LYS A 420 7.51 -19.55 -30.01
N VAL A 421 7.91 -18.55 -30.79
CA VAL A 421 6.99 -17.79 -31.65
C VAL A 421 6.65 -18.52 -32.96
N CYS A 422 7.62 -19.16 -33.61
CA CYS A 422 7.42 -19.77 -34.94
C CYS A 422 7.78 -21.26 -35.04
N GLY A 423 8.24 -21.87 -33.95
CA GLY A 423 8.66 -23.27 -33.87
C GLY A 423 9.98 -23.60 -34.56
N LYS A 424 10.55 -22.70 -35.38
CA LYS A 424 11.79 -22.96 -36.13
C LYS A 424 13.03 -22.90 -35.25
N THR A 425 14.06 -23.66 -35.64
CA THR A 425 15.37 -23.69 -34.98
C THR A 425 16.11 -22.37 -35.16
N PRO A 426 16.49 -21.68 -34.07
CA PRO A 426 17.34 -20.49 -34.13
C PRO A 426 18.81 -20.88 -34.41
N VAL A 427 19.60 -19.91 -34.85
CA VAL A 427 21.06 -20.06 -35.04
C VAL A 427 21.80 -19.22 -34.01
N VAL A 428 22.95 -19.69 -33.54
CA VAL A 428 23.85 -18.87 -32.72
C VAL A 428 24.51 -17.83 -33.63
N GLN A 429 24.43 -16.56 -33.24
CA GLN A 429 25.05 -15.45 -33.93
C GLN A 429 25.71 -14.51 -32.93
N GLN A 430 26.92 -14.06 -33.26
CA GLN A 430 27.61 -13.05 -32.48
C GLN A 430 26.92 -11.69 -32.65
N SER A 431 26.62 -11.08 -31.52
CA SER A 431 25.98 -9.78 -31.42
C SER A 431 26.88 -8.86 -30.59
N GLN A 432 27.22 -7.70 -31.15
CA GLN A 432 28.04 -6.70 -30.47
C GLN A 432 27.18 -5.98 -29.42
N GLN A 433 27.67 -5.86 -28.19
CA GLN A 433 26.97 -5.21 -27.08
C GLN A 433 27.85 -4.19 -26.36
N ILE A 434 27.22 -3.17 -25.78
CA ILE A 434 27.89 -2.17 -24.96
C ILE A 434 27.70 -2.50 -23.48
N PHE A 435 28.78 -2.37 -22.73
CA PHE A 435 28.81 -2.58 -21.29
C PHE A 435 29.19 -1.28 -20.59
N LEU A 436 28.48 -0.95 -19.52
CA LEU A 436 28.87 0.08 -18.56
C LEU A 436 29.92 -0.50 -17.61
N ASP A 437 31.08 0.14 -17.53
CA ASP A 437 32.24 -0.29 -16.75
C ASP A 437 32.13 0.18 -15.29
N LEU A 438 31.20 -0.43 -14.55
CA LEU A 438 30.99 -0.17 -13.13
C LEU A 438 32.25 -0.31 -12.24
N PRO A 439 33.20 -1.25 -12.50
CA PRO A 439 34.46 -1.29 -11.76
C PRO A 439 35.18 0.06 -11.68
N LYS A 440 35.18 0.85 -12.76
CA LYS A 440 35.87 2.16 -12.79
C LYS A 440 35.26 3.20 -11.87
N ILE A 441 33.96 3.15 -11.59
CA ILE A 441 33.28 4.11 -10.71
C ILE A 441 33.18 3.62 -9.26
N ALA A 442 33.39 2.32 -9.01
CA ALA A 442 33.21 1.70 -7.72
C ALA A 442 33.93 2.42 -6.55
N PRO A 443 35.19 2.90 -6.67
CA PRO A 443 35.85 3.62 -5.59
C PRO A 443 35.13 4.93 -5.22
N ARG A 444 34.72 5.71 -6.22
CA ARG A 444 34.00 6.97 -6.02
C ARG A 444 32.61 6.74 -5.43
N LEU A 445 31.91 5.70 -5.92
CA LEU A 445 30.62 5.31 -5.39
C LEU A 445 30.72 4.88 -3.92
N GLN A 446 31.74 4.08 -3.57
CA GLN A 446 31.96 3.66 -2.19
C GLN A 446 32.21 4.84 -1.25
N THR A 447 33.01 5.83 -1.68
CA THR A 447 33.22 7.07 -0.92
C THR A 447 31.91 7.81 -0.68
N TRP A 448 31.09 7.97 -1.72
CA TRP A 448 29.80 8.64 -1.60
C TRP A 448 28.83 7.88 -0.67
N VAL A 449 28.68 6.56 -0.84
CA VAL A 449 27.83 5.73 0.03
C VAL A 449 28.25 5.85 1.50
N ASN A 450 29.55 5.81 1.79
CA ASN A 450 30.04 5.93 3.17
C ASN A 450 29.71 7.28 3.82
N GLN A 451 29.53 8.34 3.02
CA GLN A 451 29.21 9.68 3.50
C GLN A 451 27.70 9.91 3.68
N THR A 452 26.86 9.23 2.88
CA THR A 452 25.42 9.55 2.79
C THR A 452 24.49 8.46 3.34
N SER A 453 24.97 7.23 3.52
CA SER A 453 24.06 6.09 3.78
C SER A 453 23.40 6.10 5.15
N SER A 454 23.88 6.87 6.14
CA SER A 454 23.41 6.81 7.53
C SER A 454 21.93 7.21 7.74
N GLY A 455 21.30 7.83 6.74
CA GLY A 455 19.88 8.15 6.75
C GLY A 455 19.01 7.16 5.97
N TRP A 456 19.59 6.10 5.40
CA TRP A 456 18.85 5.13 4.59
C TRP A 456 18.18 4.08 5.46
N THR A 457 17.24 3.34 4.87
CA THR A 457 16.69 2.17 5.57
C THR A 457 17.77 1.10 5.73
N GLN A 458 17.76 0.39 6.86
CA GLN A 458 18.75 -0.64 7.19
C GLN A 458 18.91 -1.68 6.07
N ASN A 459 17.80 -2.08 5.44
CA ASN A 459 17.82 -3.03 4.33
C ASN A 459 18.55 -2.48 3.10
N ALA A 460 18.31 -1.21 2.74
CA ALA A 460 18.97 -0.60 1.60
C ALA A 460 20.49 -0.47 1.83
N GLU A 461 20.91 -0.09 3.04
CA GLU A 461 22.33 -0.06 3.40
C GLU A 461 22.99 -1.43 3.27
N MET A 462 22.37 -2.47 3.83
CA MET A 462 22.94 -3.82 3.83
C MET A 462 23.09 -4.38 2.42
N ILE A 463 22.07 -4.19 1.57
CA ILE A 463 22.10 -4.61 0.16
C ILE A 463 23.24 -3.88 -0.55
N THR A 464 23.31 -2.56 -0.44
CA THR A 464 24.34 -1.73 -1.09
C THR A 464 25.75 -2.16 -0.68
N LYS A 465 25.99 -2.32 0.63
CA LYS A 465 27.28 -2.78 1.18
C LYS A 465 27.65 -4.18 0.65
N SER A 466 26.68 -5.09 0.53
CA SER A 466 26.91 -6.43 -0.03
C SER A 466 27.35 -6.37 -1.50
N TRP A 467 26.69 -5.54 -2.32
CA TRP A 467 27.02 -5.40 -3.74
C TRP A 467 28.41 -4.80 -3.95
N LEU A 468 28.76 -3.78 -3.16
CA LEU A 468 30.09 -3.17 -3.22
C LEU A 468 31.19 -4.13 -2.74
N LYS A 469 30.90 -4.94 -1.71
CA LYS A 469 31.84 -5.96 -1.20
C LYS A 469 32.09 -7.09 -2.20
N GLU A 470 31.08 -7.52 -2.97
CA GLU A 470 31.26 -8.53 -4.03
C GLU A 470 32.18 -8.02 -5.16
N GLY A 471 32.21 -6.70 -5.37
CA GLY A 471 32.90 -6.06 -6.47
C GLY A 471 31.97 -5.89 -7.67
N LEU A 472 31.77 -4.63 -8.09
CA LEU A 472 30.92 -4.31 -9.22
C LEU A 472 31.55 -4.84 -10.52
N LYS A 473 30.73 -5.47 -11.35
CA LYS A 473 31.12 -6.06 -12.64
C LYS A 473 30.59 -5.19 -13.79
N PRO A 474 31.23 -5.21 -14.97
CA PRO A 474 30.66 -4.58 -16.15
C PRO A 474 29.24 -5.10 -16.44
N ARG A 475 28.31 -4.21 -16.79
CA ARG A 475 26.91 -4.56 -17.06
C ARG A 475 26.53 -4.21 -18.49
N CYS A 476 25.95 -5.17 -19.21
CA CYS A 476 25.48 -4.96 -20.58
C CYS A 476 24.27 -4.01 -20.60
N ILE A 477 24.41 -2.87 -21.26
CA ILE A 477 23.41 -1.79 -21.34
C ILE A 477 22.70 -1.71 -22.70
N THR A 478 22.94 -2.64 -23.62
CA THR A 478 22.24 -2.70 -24.92
C THR A 478 21.49 -4.01 -25.09
N ARG A 479 20.43 -4.00 -25.89
CA ARG A 479 19.64 -5.18 -26.24
C ARG A 479 19.24 -5.15 -27.71
N ASP A 480 19.14 -6.34 -28.29
CA ASP A 480 18.60 -6.57 -29.63
C ASP A 480 17.06 -6.63 -29.59
N LEU A 481 16.45 -5.49 -29.27
CA LEU A 481 15.00 -5.31 -29.24
C LEU A 481 14.62 -4.15 -30.15
N LYS A 482 13.35 -4.09 -30.54
CA LYS A 482 12.81 -2.97 -31.33
C LYS A 482 12.15 -1.93 -30.42
N TRP A 483 11.57 -2.36 -29.31
CA TRP A 483 10.90 -1.49 -28.34
C TRP A 483 11.84 -1.04 -27.22
N GLY A 484 12.46 0.12 -27.43
CA GLY A 484 13.39 0.75 -26.49
C GLY A 484 13.97 2.04 -27.07
N ILE A 485 14.85 2.68 -26.30
CA ILE A 485 15.54 3.89 -26.74
C ILE A 485 16.68 3.51 -27.69
N PRO A 486 16.76 4.08 -28.92
CA PRO A 486 17.81 3.74 -29.86
C PRO A 486 19.19 4.20 -29.37
N VAL A 487 20.20 3.39 -29.63
CA VAL A 487 21.60 3.69 -29.26
C VAL A 487 22.22 4.62 -30.32
N PRO A 488 22.76 5.79 -29.94
CA PRO A 488 23.25 6.79 -30.89
C PRO A 488 24.69 6.53 -31.34
N LEU A 489 25.00 5.29 -31.76
CA LEU A 489 26.31 4.89 -32.25
C LEU A 489 26.20 4.10 -33.57
N LYS A 490 27.19 4.30 -34.44
CA LYS A 490 27.32 3.54 -35.69
C LYS A 490 27.49 2.05 -35.39
N GLY A 491 26.74 1.19 -36.08
CA GLY A 491 26.71 -0.26 -35.86
C GLY A 491 25.72 -0.73 -34.79
N PHE A 492 25.00 0.19 -34.14
CA PHE A 492 23.98 -0.09 -33.12
C PHE A 492 22.57 0.36 -33.56
N GLU A 493 22.34 0.59 -34.85
CA GLU A 493 21.10 1.15 -35.40
C GLU A 493 19.87 0.26 -35.16
N GLN A 494 20.08 -1.04 -34.98
CA GLN A 494 19.03 -2.04 -34.70
C GLN A 494 19.01 -2.46 -33.23
N LYS A 495 19.62 -1.67 -32.34
CA LYS A 495 19.73 -1.95 -30.91
C LYS A 495 19.15 -0.81 -30.10
N VAL A 496 18.65 -1.19 -28.94
CA VAL A 496 18.11 -0.26 -27.95
C VAL A 496 18.88 -0.37 -26.64
N PHE A 497 18.78 0.65 -25.80
CA PHE A 497 19.25 0.56 -24.42
C PHE A 497 18.45 -0.49 -23.65
N TYR A 498 19.16 -1.18 -22.75
CA TYR A 498 18.55 -2.10 -21.82
C TYR A 498 17.77 -1.31 -20.76
N VAL A 499 16.53 -1.72 -20.49
CA VAL A 499 15.61 -1.01 -19.59
C VAL A 499 16.20 -0.66 -18.22
N TRP A 500 17.04 -1.53 -17.65
CA TRP A 500 17.66 -1.28 -16.35
C TRP A 500 18.75 -0.20 -16.36
N PHE A 501 19.22 0.22 -17.55
CA PHE A 501 20.10 1.37 -17.69
C PHE A 501 19.31 2.69 -17.76
N ASP A 502 18.19 2.72 -18.49
CA ASP A 502 17.47 3.97 -18.75
C ASP A 502 16.26 4.22 -17.84
N ALA A 503 15.66 3.19 -17.23
CA ALA A 503 14.49 3.36 -16.36
C ALA A 503 14.74 4.32 -15.19
N PRO A 504 15.89 4.28 -14.45
CA PRO A 504 16.18 5.28 -13.41
C PRO A 504 16.32 6.71 -13.96
N ILE A 505 16.69 6.87 -15.23
CA ILE A 505 16.77 8.19 -15.91
C ILE A 505 15.35 8.74 -16.19
N GLY A 506 14.33 7.87 -16.15
CA GLY A 506 12.92 8.21 -16.25
C GLY A 506 12.47 9.31 -15.27
N TYR A 507 13.00 9.31 -14.05
CA TYR A 507 12.67 10.37 -13.07
C TYR A 507 13.11 11.76 -13.57
N ILE A 508 14.26 11.83 -14.21
CA ILE A 508 14.83 13.07 -14.75
C ILE A 508 14.02 13.54 -15.96
N SER A 509 13.71 12.63 -16.88
CA SER A 509 12.95 12.98 -18.09
C SER A 509 11.51 13.36 -17.79
N MET A 510 10.86 12.71 -16.82
CA MET A 510 9.55 13.12 -16.32
C MET A 510 9.61 14.50 -15.67
N THR A 511 10.65 14.82 -14.90
CA THR A 511 10.84 16.17 -14.37
C THR A 511 11.02 17.20 -15.49
N LYS A 512 11.71 16.84 -16.58
CA LYS A 512 11.80 17.68 -17.79
C LYS A 512 10.46 17.87 -18.48
N CYS A 513 9.60 16.85 -18.51
CA CYS A 513 8.22 17.00 -19.01
C CYS A 513 7.36 17.89 -18.10
N TYR A 514 7.66 17.96 -16.81
CA TYR A 514 6.98 18.82 -15.85
C TYR A 514 7.38 20.30 -15.98
N THR A 515 8.67 20.58 -16.22
CA THR A 515 9.18 21.95 -16.32
C THR A 515 10.48 22.05 -17.11
N ASP A 516 10.62 23.11 -17.92
CA ASP A 516 11.86 23.42 -18.63
C ASP A 516 13.04 23.70 -17.67
N GLN A 517 12.73 24.08 -16.43
CA GLN A 517 13.71 24.37 -15.37
C GLN A 517 14.10 23.12 -14.56
N TRP A 518 13.88 21.90 -15.08
CA TRP A 518 14.13 20.63 -14.38
C TRP A 518 15.53 20.47 -13.80
N LYS A 519 16.54 21.10 -14.43
CA LYS A 519 17.92 21.08 -13.95
C LYS A 519 18.07 21.67 -12.55
N GLN A 520 17.18 22.57 -12.12
CA GLN A 520 17.23 23.11 -10.75
C GLN A 520 17.02 22.01 -9.69
N TRP A 521 16.26 20.97 -10.00
CA TRP A 521 16.05 19.83 -9.10
C TRP A 521 17.19 18.79 -9.18
N TRP A 522 17.68 18.50 -10.39
CA TRP A 522 18.62 17.40 -10.62
C TRP A 522 20.10 17.81 -10.67
N GLN A 523 20.37 19.10 -10.88
CA GLN A 523 21.69 19.71 -10.95
C GLN A 523 21.62 21.08 -10.24
N PRO A 524 21.27 21.10 -8.94
CA PRO A 524 21.10 22.36 -8.23
C PRO A 524 22.43 23.13 -8.15
N ASN A 525 22.34 24.46 -8.14
CA ASN A 525 23.51 25.30 -7.89
C ASN A 525 24.00 25.14 -6.43
N PRO A 526 25.24 25.54 -6.09
CA PRO A 526 25.77 25.37 -4.73
C PRO A 526 25.00 26.08 -3.60
N GLN A 527 24.19 27.09 -3.92
CA GLN A 527 23.32 27.81 -2.97
C GLN A 527 21.94 27.12 -2.82
N THR A 528 21.69 26.14 -3.69
CA THR A 528 20.60 25.21 -3.90
C THR A 528 20.67 23.86 -3.16
N GLU A 529 20.16 23.66 -1.95
CA GLU A 529 20.13 22.28 -1.40
C GLU A 529 18.82 21.56 -1.77
N VAL A 530 18.94 20.34 -2.31
CA VAL A 530 17.82 19.45 -2.64
C VAL A 530 18.03 18.12 -1.93
N GLU A 531 17.10 17.78 -1.05
CA GLU A 531 17.01 16.46 -0.42
C GLU A 531 16.26 15.52 -1.36
N TYR A 532 16.91 14.44 -1.81
CA TYR A 532 16.31 13.48 -2.74
C TYR A 532 15.89 12.19 -2.01
N SER A 533 14.58 11.97 -1.89
CA SER A 533 13.97 10.81 -1.23
C SER A 533 13.39 9.84 -2.25
N MET A 534 13.93 8.62 -2.30
CA MET A 534 13.52 7.57 -3.25
C MET A 534 12.77 6.45 -2.53
N PHE A 535 11.53 6.19 -2.93
CA PHE A 535 10.69 5.13 -2.37
C PHE A 535 10.59 3.95 -3.32
N MET A 536 10.98 2.77 -2.86
CA MET A 536 11.04 1.57 -3.69
C MET A 536 10.96 0.29 -2.84
N ALA A 537 10.62 -0.82 -3.50
CA ALA A 537 10.81 -2.15 -2.93
C ALA A 537 12.29 -2.58 -2.94
N LYS A 538 12.64 -3.54 -2.08
CA LYS A 538 14.04 -3.94 -1.80
C LYS A 538 14.83 -4.40 -3.04
N ASP A 539 14.15 -4.95 -4.03
CA ASP A 539 14.68 -5.46 -5.29
C ASP A 539 15.20 -4.35 -6.21
N ASN A 540 14.70 -3.12 -6.06
CA ASN A 540 15.14 -1.97 -6.84
C ASN A 540 16.37 -1.26 -6.26
N VAL A 541 16.79 -1.59 -5.04
CA VAL A 541 17.92 -0.93 -4.35
C VAL A 541 19.21 -0.95 -5.19
N PRO A 542 19.66 -2.05 -5.83
CA PRO A 542 20.93 -2.04 -6.56
C PRO A 542 20.99 -1.11 -7.78
N PHE A 543 19.85 -0.65 -8.27
CA PHE A 543 19.74 0.21 -9.45
C PHE A 543 19.69 1.71 -9.10
N HIS A 544 19.39 2.03 -7.84
CA HIS A 544 19.33 3.38 -7.31
C HIS A 544 20.58 3.64 -6.47
#